data_AF-A0A5E9AH70-F1
#
_entry.id   AF-A0A5E9AH70-F1
#
_cell.length_a   1.000
_cell.length_b   1.000
_cell.length_c   1.000
_cell.angle_alpha   90.00
_cell.angle_beta   90.00
_cell.angle_gamma   90.00
#
_symmetry.space_group_name_H-M   'P 1'
#
loop_
_entity.id
_entity.type
_entity.pdbx_description
1 polymer ?
#
loop_
_entity_poly.entity_id
_entity_poly.type
_entity_poly.pdbx_seq_one_letter_code
_entity_poly.pdbx_strand_id
1 'polypeptide(L)'
;MRAVDPSYAAQAGEVLFLDYATEAQLAAKFPAYAPPAPSRPTVPKSTVMARVTAAGKMAAAQSALWAEPDQFAKWFAPDQPSVNCDDQATVAFISALGLDPAVILAP
;
A
#
# COMPACT_ATOMS: atom_id res chain seq x y z
N MET A 1 -10.08 11.72 -1.57
CA MET A 1 -9.67 13.07 -2.01
C MET A 1 -10.08 14.04 -0.90
N ARG A 2 -9.12 14.63 -0.18
CA ARG A 2 -9.45 15.66 0.82
C ARG A 2 -9.93 16.89 0.03
N ALA A 3 -11.15 17.34 0.28
CA ALA A 3 -11.69 18.58 -0.30
C ALA A 3 -11.13 19.82 0.45
N VAL A 4 -9.85 19.77 0.81
CA VAL A 4 -9.09 20.84 1.46
C VAL A 4 -7.69 20.80 0.90
N ASP A 5 -7.16 21.99 0.61
CA ASP A 5 -5.79 22.19 0.15
C ASP A 5 -4.80 21.44 1.07
N PRO A 6 -3.73 20.80 0.55
CA PRO A 6 -2.71 20.17 1.39
C PRO A 6 -2.10 21.08 2.46
N SER A 7 -2.16 22.39 2.25
CA SER A 7 -1.70 23.43 3.20
C SER A 7 -2.74 23.85 4.24
N TYR A 8 -3.98 23.37 4.14
CA TYR A 8 -5.05 23.79 5.03
C TYR A 8 -4.98 23.02 6.36
N ALA A 9 -4.74 23.78 7.43
CA ALA A 9 -4.84 23.31 8.80
C ALA A 9 -6.13 23.85 9.42
N ALA A 10 -7.04 22.93 9.79
CA ALA A 10 -8.25 23.29 10.51
C ALA A 10 -7.87 23.95 11.85
N GLN A 11 -8.55 25.05 12.19
CA GLN A 11 -8.34 25.72 13.48
C GLN A 11 -8.90 24.87 14.63
N ALA A 12 -8.42 25.12 15.86
CA ALA A 12 -8.95 24.44 17.03
C ALA A 12 -10.47 24.71 17.18
N GLY A 13 -11.30 23.67 17.04
CA GLY A 13 -12.76 23.75 17.10
C GLY A 13 -13.44 23.96 15.75
N GLU A 14 -12.69 24.05 14.65
CA GLU A 14 -13.25 24.06 13.30
C GLU A 14 -13.71 22.66 12.90
N VAL A 15 -14.97 22.55 12.49
CA VAL A 15 -15.57 21.27 12.13
C VAL A 15 -15.71 21.18 10.63
N LEU A 16 -15.10 20.17 10.03
CA LEU A 16 -15.05 20.01 8.59
C LEU A 16 -16.35 19.42 8.07
N PHE A 17 -16.63 19.67 6.79
CA PHE A 17 -17.81 19.12 6.12
C PHE A 17 -17.93 17.59 6.23
N LEU A 18 -16.80 16.89 6.32
CA LEU A 18 -16.73 15.44 6.46
C LEU A 18 -17.05 14.94 7.88
N ASP A 19 -17.06 15.83 8.88
CA ASP A 19 -17.34 15.47 10.27
C ASP A 19 -18.85 15.42 10.58
N TYR A 20 -19.69 15.89 9.64
CA TYR A 20 -21.15 15.99 9.81
C TYR A 20 -21.98 15.12 8.87
N ALA A 21 -21.36 14.44 7.90
CA ALA A 21 -22.06 13.65 6.90
C ALA A 21 -21.38 12.30 6.71
N THR A 22 -22.15 11.22 6.87
CA THR A 22 -21.68 9.87 6.51
C THR A 22 -21.49 9.75 5.00
N GLU A 23 -20.68 8.78 4.56
CA GLU A 23 -20.50 8.51 3.12
C GLU A 23 -21.84 8.27 2.40
N ALA A 24 -22.79 7.63 3.08
CA ALA A 24 -24.14 7.41 2.56
C ALA A 24 -24.94 8.72 2.40
N GLN A 25 -24.80 9.65 3.36
CA GLN A 25 -25.43 10.98 3.29
C GLN A 25 -24.80 11.84 2.18
N LEU A 26 -23.49 11.71 1.98
CA LEU A 26 -22.76 12.37 0.89
C LEU A 26 -23.16 11.79 -0.47
N ALA A 27 -23.24 10.48 -0.62
CA ALA A 27 -23.69 9.82 -1.85
C ALA A 27 -25.15 10.16 -2.20
N ALA A 28 -26.02 10.26 -1.19
CA ALA A 28 -27.42 10.65 -1.39
C ALA A 28 -27.59 12.11 -1.83
N LYS A 29 -26.71 13.01 -1.35
CA LYS A 29 -26.79 14.45 -1.62
C LYS A 29 -26.00 14.88 -2.86
N PHE A 30 -24.93 14.16 -3.18
CA PHE A 30 -24.03 14.46 -4.29
C PHE A 30 -23.90 13.22 -5.19
N PRO A 31 -24.61 13.18 -6.33
CA PRO A 31 -24.58 12.02 -7.24
C PRO A 31 -23.19 11.70 -7.81
N ALA A 32 -22.27 12.66 -7.78
CA ALA A 32 -20.87 12.50 -8.22
C ALA A 32 -19.90 12.14 -7.07
N TYR A 33 -20.39 12.00 -5.84
CA TYR A 33 -19.57 11.56 -4.73
C TYR A 33 -19.21 10.08 -4.90
N ALA A 34 -17.91 9.81 -5.03
CA ALA A 34 -17.36 8.48 -4.91
C ALA A 34 -16.60 8.41 -3.57
N PRO A 35 -16.93 7.46 -2.67
CA PRO A 35 -16.16 7.28 -1.45
C PRO A 35 -14.70 6.96 -1.83
N PRO A 36 -13.72 7.40 -1.01
CA PRO A 36 -12.34 6.99 -1.21
C PRO A 36 -12.27 5.47 -1.23
N ALA A 37 -11.50 4.90 -2.16
CA ALA A 37 -11.30 3.46 -2.19
C ALA A 37 -10.80 3.00 -0.81
N PRO A 38 -11.31 1.87 -0.28
CA PRO A 38 -10.85 1.36 1.01
C PRO A 38 -9.34 1.19 0.99
N SER A 39 -8.67 1.51 2.10
CA SER A 39 -7.23 1.31 2.21
C SER A 39 -6.93 -0.18 2.00
N ARG A 40 -6.17 -0.49 0.96
CA ARG A 40 -5.71 -1.86 0.73
C ARG A 40 -4.79 -2.26 1.90
N PRO A 41 -4.90 -3.50 2.43
CA PRO A 41 -3.93 -3.99 3.39
C PRO A 41 -2.51 -3.88 2.80
N THR A 42 -1.59 -3.38 3.61
CA THR A 42 -0.18 -3.27 3.22
C THR A 42 0.70 -3.97 4.24
N VAL A 43 1.86 -4.42 3.77
CA VAL A 43 2.91 -5.01 4.60
C VAL A 43 4.21 -4.23 4.42
N PRO A 44 4.98 -3.94 5.49
CA PRO A 44 6.27 -3.29 5.37
C PRO A 44 7.25 -4.12 4.53
N LYS A 45 8.01 -3.48 3.65
CA LYS A 45 9.06 -4.14 2.85
C LYS A 45 10.11 -4.82 3.72
N SER A 46 10.45 -4.23 4.87
CA SER A 46 11.36 -4.81 5.86
C SER A 46 10.82 -6.14 6.42
N THR A 47 9.52 -6.23 6.71
CA THR A 47 8.86 -7.46 7.14
C THR A 47 8.94 -8.53 6.05
N VAL A 48 8.66 -8.16 4.80
CA VAL A 48 8.79 -9.09 3.65
C VAL A 48 10.23 -9.59 3.54
N MET A 49 11.23 -8.71 3.61
CA MET A 49 12.64 -9.09 3.54
C MET A 49 13.06 -10.00 4.71
N ALA A 50 12.57 -9.76 5.92
CA ALA A 50 12.83 -10.61 7.07
C ALA A 50 12.27 -12.03 6.86
N ARG A 51 11.04 -12.14 6.36
CA ARG A 51 10.40 -13.43 6.05
C ARG A 51 11.12 -14.17 4.91
N VAL A 52 11.51 -13.47 3.84
CA VAL A 52 12.31 -14.03 2.74
C VAL A 52 13.69 -14.49 3.23
N THR A 53 14.32 -13.74 4.14
CA THR A 53 15.58 -14.12 4.78
C THR A 53 15.43 -15.38 5.62
N ALA A 54 14.39 -15.45 6.45
CA ALA A 54 14.08 -16.62 7.27
C ALA A 54 13.84 -17.88 6.42
N ALA A 55 13.31 -17.71 5.20
CA ALA A 55 13.14 -18.81 4.24
C ALA A 55 14.41 -19.15 3.44
N GLY A 56 15.53 -18.47 3.68
CA GLY A 56 16.80 -18.72 2.98
C GLY A 56 16.80 -18.29 1.50
N LYS A 57 15.86 -17.43 1.08
CA LYS A 57 15.67 -17.05 -0.34
C LYS A 57 16.25 -15.69 -0.71
N MET A 58 16.98 -15.02 0.20
CA MET A 58 17.45 -13.65 -0.02
C MET A 58 18.39 -13.51 -1.23
N ALA A 59 19.28 -14.47 -1.47
CA ALA A 59 20.17 -14.44 -2.65
C ALA A 59 19.38 -14.52 -3.97
N ALA A 60 18.36 -15.38 -4.04
CA ALA A 60 17.48 -15.47 -5.20
C ALA A 60 16.62 -14.21 -5.37
N ALA A 61 16.10 -13.66 -4.27
CA ALA A 61 15.34 -12.41 -4.26
C ALA A 61 16.17 -11.24 -4.79
N GLN A 62 17.42 -11.11 -4.34
CA GLN A 62 18.34 -10.09 -4.83
C GLN A 62 18.60 -10.25 -6.33
N SER A 63 18.90 -11.47 -6.79
CA SER A 63 19.14 -11.72 -8.21
C SER A 63 17.92 -11.39 -9.08
N ALA A 64 16.71 -11.71 -8.62
CA ALA A 64 15.48 -11.41 -9.35
C ALA A 64 15.21 -9.90 -9.42
N LEU A 65 15.42 -9.16 -8.32
CA LEU A 65 15.30 -7.70 -8.34
C LEU A 65 16.32 -7.04 -9.27
N TRP A 66 17.57 -7.52 -9.30
CA TRP A 66 18.60 -6.97 -10.18
C TRP A 66 18.33 -7.21 -11.67
N ALA A 67 17.57 -8.24 -12.01
CA ALA A 67 17.17 -8.53 -13.37
C ALA A 67 16.02 -7.63 -13.88
N GLU A 68 15.29 -6.98 -12.97
CA GLU A 68 14.08 -6.19 -13.27
C GLU A 68 14.22 -4.75 -12.73
N PRO A 69 14.83 -3.82 -13.50
CA PRO A 69 15.18 -2.48 -13.04
C PRO A 69 14.01 -1.67 -12.48
N ASP A 70 12.82 -1.80 -13.08
CA ASP A 70 11.62 -1.08 -12.63
C ASP A 70 11.12 -1.61 -11.28
N GLN A 71 11.20 -2.93 -11.07
CA GLN A 71 10.80 -3.54 -9.81
C GLN A 71 11.83 -3.24 -8.71
N PHE A 72 13.12 -3.22 -9.06
CA PHE A 72 14.18 -2.75 -8.18
C PHE A 72 13.92 -1.31 -7.72
N ALA A 73 13.68 -0.38 -8.63
CA ALA A 73 13.44 1.03 -8.30
C ALA A 73 12.23 1.20 -7.37
N LYS A 74 11.12 0.49 -7.65
CA LYS A 74 9.94 0.49 -6.78
C LYS A 74 10.22 -0.10 -5.41
N TRP A 75 11.00 -1.18 -5.34
CA TRP A 75 11.33 -1.85 -4.09
C TRP A 75 12.18 -0.98 -3.18
N PHE A 76 13.14 -0.24 -3.72
CA PHE A 76 14.05 0.60 -2.93
C PHE A 76 13.65 2.08 -2.81
N ALA A 77 12.49 2.47 -3.34
CA ALA A 77 11.92 3.80 -3.14
C ALA A 77 11.68 4.08 -1.63
N PRO A 78 12.36 5.07 -1.03
CA PRO A 78 12.37 5.29 0.43
C PRO A 78 11.06 5.88 0.96
N ASP A 79 10.31 6.60 0.14
CA ASP A 79 9.01 7.20 0.44
C ASP A 79 7.84 6.20 0.33
N GLN A 80 8.10 4.97 -0.13
CA GLN A 80 7.14 3.89 -0.27
C GLN A 80 7.56 2.68 0.57
N PRO A 81 7.50 2.73 1.91
CA PRO A 81 8.09 1.69 2.79
C PRO A 81 7.30 0.37 2.82
N SER A 82 6.10 0.34 2.24
CA SER A 82 5.20 -0.82 2.24
C SER A 82 4.77 -1.19 0.83
N VAL A 83 4.29 -2.43 0.68
CA VAL A 83 3.65 -2.92 -0.55
C VAL A 83 2.23 -3.35 -0.22
N ASN A 84 1.31 -3.23 -1.18
CA ASN A 84 -0.03 -3.79 -1.03
C ASN A 84 0.07 -5.32 -0.99
N CYS A 85 -0.66 -5.96 -0.09
CA CYS A 85 -0.64 -7.43 0.05
C CYS A 85 -1.15 -8.14 -1.22
N ASP A 86 -1.95 -7.46 -2.04
CA ASP A 86 -2.55 -7.95 -3.29
C ASP A 86 -1.86 -7.46 -4.57
N ASP A 87 -0.74 -6.74 -4.45
CA ASP A 87 0.02 -6.24 -5.59
C ASP A 87 0.53 -7.40 -6.47
N GLN A 88 0.02 -7.49 -7.69
CA GLN A 88 0.26 -8.64 -8.57
C GLN A 88 1.75 -8.83 -8.91
N ALA A 89 2.50 -7.73 -9.05
CA ALA A 89 3.94 -7.80 -9.31
C ALA A 89 4.70 -8.37 -8.10
N THR A 90 4.32 -7.97 -6.89
CA THR A 90 4.88 -8.50 -5.64
C THR A 90 4.49 -9.96 -5.43
N VAL A 91 3.22 -10.33 -5.67
CA VAL A 91 2.74 -11.72 -5.58
C VAL A 91 3.51 -12.63 -6.55
N ALA A 92 3.68 -12.19 -7.80
CA ALA A 92 4.45 -12.93 -8.80
C ALA A 92 5.92 -13.07 -8.40
N PHE A 93 6.54 -12.00 -7.89
CA PHE A 93 7.91 -12.01 -7.38
C PHE A 93 8.10 -13.03 -6.26
N ILE A 94 7.22 -13.03 -5.24
CA ILE A 94 7.29 -13.99 -4.13
C ILE A 94 7.07 -15.43 -4.63
N SER A 95 6.11 -15.63 -5.53
CA SER A 95 5.82 -16.96 -6.11
C SER A 95 7.00 -17.51 -6.91
N ALA A 96 7.71 -16.66 -7.66
CA ALA A 96 8.90 -17.04 -8.43
C ALA A 96 10.06 -17.51 -7.54
N LEU A 97 10.11 -17.09 -6.27
CA LEU A 97 11.05 -17.59 -5.28
C LEU A 97 10.66 -18.96 -4.71
N GLY A 98 9.49 -19.49 -5.08
CA GLY A 98 8.90 -20.71 -4.54
C GLY A 98 8.37 -20.55 -3.11
N LEU A 99 7.96 -19.34 -2.75
CA LEU A 99 7.39 -19.01 -1.44
C LEU A 99 5.88 -18.81 -1.55
N ASP A 100 5.16 -19.02 -0.46
CA ASP A 100 3.72 -18.74 -0.38
C ASP A 100 3.46 -17.24 -0.17
N PRO A 101 2.84 -16.54 -1.14
CA PRO A 101 2.52 -15.12 -1.00
C PRO A 101 1.61 -14.81 0.20
N ALA A 102 0.69 -15.72 0.56
CA ALA A 102 -0.22 -15.49 1.69
C ALA A 102 0.53 -15.42 3.03
N VAL A 103 1.65 -16.15 3.16
CA VAL A 103 2.51 -16.13 4.34
C VAL A 103 3.45 -14.93 4.32
N ILE A 104 4.07 -14.66 3.17
CA ILE A 104 5.08 -13.61 3.06
C ILE A 104 4.46 -12.21 3.08
N LEU A 105 3.29 -12.04 2.49
CA LEU A 105 2.58 -10.75 2.37
C LEU A 105 1.46 -10.58 3.41
N ALA A 106 1.37 -11.46 4.40
CA ALA A 106 0.44 -11.29 5.52
C ALA A 106 0.64 -9.92 6.18
N PRO A 107 -0.43 -9.13 6.41
CA PRO A 107 -0.36 -7.85 7.12
C PRO A 107 0.33 -7.95 8.49
#